data_AF-A0A9Y2KWC1-F1
#
_entry.id   AF-A0A9Y2KWC1-F1
#
_cell.length_a   1.000
_cell.length_b   1.000
_cell.length_c   1.000
_cell.angle_alpha   90.00
_cell.angle_beta   90.00
_cell.angle_gamma   90.00
#
_symmetry.space_group_name_H-M   'P 1'
#
loop_
_entity.id
_entity.type
_entity.pdbx_description
1 polymer ?
#
loop_
_entity_poly.entity_id
_entity_poly.type
_entity_poly.pdbx_seq_one_letter_code
_entity_poly.pdbx_strand_id
1 'polypeptide(L)' 'MSLYAKDRHKKTAKGLGFALTLGTESAWHSLTITLMARLTEAERAALAFATLNSLSESHAYMTASAALFGTQYGEAAE' A
#
# COMPACT_ATOMS: atom_id res chain seq x y z
N MET A 1 -12.49 -17.30 3.94
CA MET A 1 -11.27 -16.70 4.55
C MET A 1 -10.80 -17.59 5.69
N SER A 2 -9.48 -17.75 5.84
CA SER A 2 -8.85 -18.70 6.79
C SER A 2 -9.38 -18.59 8.22
N LEU A 3 -9.58 -19.74 8.88
CA LEU A 3 -9.93 -19.85 10.30
C LEU A 3 -8.91 -19.16 11.21
N TYR A 4 -7.62 -19.19 10.83
CA TYR A 4 -6.51 -18.74 11.66
C TYR A 4 -6.15 -17.25 11.51
N ALA A 5 -6.71 -16.57 10.51
CA ALA A 5 -6.41 -15.15 10.30
C ALA A 5 -7.11 -14.28 11.37
N LYS A 6 -6.36 -13.33 11.95
CA LYS A 6 -6.89 -12.35 12.91
C LYS A 6 -7.97 -11.49 12.23
N ASP A 7 -8.98 -11.06 12.99
CA ASP A 7 -10.08 -10.23 12.45
C ASP A 7 -9.58 -8.96 11.74
N ARG A 8 -8.57 -8.30 12.32
CA ARG A 8 -7.95 -7.11 11.71
C ARG A 8 -7.34 -7.40 10.33
N HIS A 9 -6.67 -8.54 10.17
CA HIS A 9 -6.10 -8.96 8.89
C HIS A 9 -7.18 -9.32 7.87
N LYS A 10 -8.26 -9.98 8.32
CA LYS A 10 -9.43 -10.29 7.48
C LYS A 10 -10.07 -9.02 6.91
N LYS A 11 -10.27 -8.01 7.74
CA LYS A 11 -10.84 -6.71 7.32
C LYS A 11 -9.91 -5.97 6.35
N THR A 12 -8.61 -5.98 6.60
CA THR A 12 -7.63 -5.41 5.68
C THR A 12 -7.66 -6.11 4.32
N ALA A 13 -7.67 -7.45 4.29
CA ALA A 13 -7.75 -8.21 3.04
C ALA A 13 -9.04 -7.90 2.25
N LYS A 14 -10.16 -7.74 2.95
CA LYS A 14 -11.43 -7.33 2.33
C LYS A 14 -11.35 -5.91 1.76
N GLY A 15 -10.78 -4.96 2.49
CA GLY A 15 -10.55 -3.59 2.03
C GLY A 15 -9.67 -3.53 0.78
N LEU A 16 -8.60 -4.32 0.76
CA LEU A 16 -7.73 -4.45 -0.41
C LEU A 16 -8.52 -5.00 -1.62
N GLY A 17 -9.34 -6.04 -1.41
CA GLY A 17 -10.20 -6.56 -2.47
C GLY A 17 -11.14 -5.51 -3.07
N PHE A 18 -11.71 -4.62 -2.25
CA PHE A 18 -12.53 -3.51 -2.75
C PHE A 18 -11.70 -2.47 -3.52
N ALA A 19 -10.53 -2.09 -3.02
CA ALA A 19 -9.65 -1.15 -3.72
C ALA A 19 -9.25 -1.67 -5.11
N LEU A 20 -8.88 -2.95 -5.19
CA LEU A 20 -8.57 -3.63 -6.45
C LEU A 20 -9.78 -3.72 -7.39
N THR A 21 -10.98 -3.99 -6.85
CA THR A 21 -12.20 -4.12 -7.67
C THR A 21 -12.64 -2.78 -8.24
N LEU A 22 -12.55 -1.70 -7.45
CA LEU A 22 -12.98 -0.37 -7.87
C LEU A 22 -11.94 0.31 -8.77
N GLY A 23 -10.64 0.10 -8.52
CA GLY A 23 -9.56 0.64 -9.34
C GLY A 23 -9.44 2.17 -9.33
N THR A 24 -10.18 2.87 -8.47
CA THR A 24 -10.18 4.34 -8.39
C THR A 24 -9.18 4.84 -7.37
N GLU A 25 -8.64 6.04 -7.60
CA GLU A 25 -7.74 6.73 -6.66
C GLU A 25 -8.36 6.84 -5.26
N SER A 26 -9.64 7.22 -5.18
CA SER A 26 -10.38 7.33 -3.91
C SER A 26 -10.45 6.01 -3.14
N ALA A 27 -10.53 4.87 -3.84
CA ALA A 27 -10.57 3.56 -3.21
C ALA A 27 -9.19 3.20 -2.62
N TRP A 28 -8.11 3.51 -3.33
CA TRP A 28 -6.74 3.36 -2.82
C TRP A 28 -6.45 4.29 -1.64
N HIS A 29 -6.93 5.54 -1.68
CA HIS A 29 -6.83 6.46 -0.55
C HIS A 29 -7.57 5.93 0.70
N SER A 30 -8.78 5.40 0.51
CA SER A 30 -9.56 4.78 1.58
C SER A 30 -8.88 3.52 2.16
N LEU A 31 -8.15 2.78 1.31
CA LEU A 31 -7.36 1.64 1.76
C LEU A 31 -6.24 2.07 2.72
N THR A 32 -5.58 3.21 2.48
CA THR A 32 -4.55 3.75 3.39
C THR A 32 -5.08 3.92 4.82
N ILE A 33 -6.29 4.49 4.96
CA ILE A 33 -6.95 4.65 6.28
C ILE A 33 -7.18 3.28 6.93
N THR A 34 -7.62 2.29 6.15
CA THR A 34 -7.84 0.92 6.64
C THR A 34 -6.54 0.27 7.11
N LEU A 35 -5.45 0.43 6.34
CA LEU A 35 -4.12 -0.08 6.71
C LEU A 35 -3.61 0.56 8.00
N MET A 36 -3.78 1.88 8.16
CA MET A 36 -3.40 2.61 9.38
C MET A 36 -4.18 2.14 10.60
N ALA A 37 -5.50 1.93 10.46
CA ALA A 37 -6.37 1.57 11.57
C ALA A 37 -6.26 0.10 12.03
N ARG A 38 -5.74 -0.81 11.18
CA ARG A 38 -5.83 -2.26 11.41
C ARG A 38 -4.49 -2.99 11.44
N LEU A 39 -3.46 -2.45 10.79
CA LEU A 39 -2.13 -3.02 10.79
C LEU A 39 -1.20 -2.30 11.76
N THR A 40 -0.21 -3.01 12.26
CA THR A 40 0.92 -2.36 12.96
C THR A 40 1.81 -1.66 11.94
N GLU A 41 2.65 -0.74 12.41
CA GLU A 41 3.63 -0.08 11.55
C GLU A 41 4.59 -1.08 10.91
N ALA A 42 5.08 -2.07 11.66
CA ALA A 42 5.93 -3.14 11.15
C ALA A 42 5.26 -3.95 10.04
N GLU A 43 3.96 -4.28 10.16
CA GLU A 43 3.21 -4.98 9.12
C GLU A 43 3.04 -4.12 7.86
N ARG A 44 2.81 -2.81 8.00
CA ARG A 44 2.73 -1.89 6.86
C ARG A 44 4.08 -1.74 6.17
N ALA A 45 5.17 -1.62 6.92
CA ALA A 45 6.53 -1.55 6.37
C ALA A 45 6.88 -2.83 5.61
N ALA A 46 6.57 -4.00 6.17
CA ALA A 46 6.79 -5.28 5.48
C ALA A 46 5.93 -5.40 4.21
N LEU A 47 4.67 -4.95 4.24
CA LEU A 47 3.82 -4.90 3.06
C LEU A 47 4.38 -3.97 1.98
N ALA A 48 4.78 -2.74 2.34
CA ALA A 48 5.38 -1.79 1.41
C ALA A 48 6.66 -2.35 0.78
N PHE A 49 7.53 -2.97 1.59
CA PHE A 49 8.73 -3.65 1.11
C PHE A 49 8.39 -4.79 0.12
N ALA A 50 7.45 -5.66 0.47
CA ALA A 50 7.04 -6.75 -0.41
C ALA A 50 6.43 -6.24 -1.72
N THR A 51 5.61 -5.18 -1.67
CA THR A 51 5.03 -4.56 -2.87
C THR A 51 6.12 -3.94 -3.75
N LEU A 52 7.05 -3.19 -3.19
CA LEU A 52 8.16 -2.59 -3.96
C LEU A 52 9.04 -3.66 -4.63
N ASN A 53 9.35 -4.75 -3.94
CA ASN A 53 10.14 -5.86 -4.51
C ASN A 53 9.39 -6.64 -5.61
N SER A 54 8.07 -6.50 -5.71
CA SER A 54 7.28 -7.14 -6.76
C SER A 54 7.19 -6.33 -8.05
N LEU A 55 7.65 -5.07 -8.04
CA LEU A 55 7.63 -4.17 -9.20
C LEU A 55 8.93 -4.29 -10.01
N SER A 56 8.89 -3.83 -11.27
CA SER A 56 10.13 -3.55 -12.01
C SER A 56 10.93 -2.46 -11.31
N GLU A 57 12.25 -2.47 -11.47
CA GLU A 57 13.16 -1.49 -10.84
C GLU A 57 12.71 -0.04 -11.06
N SER A 58 12.34 0.31 -12.31
CA SER A 58 11.84 1.63 -12.66
C SER A 58 10.56 2.01 -11.90
N HIS A 59 9.57 1.11 -11.83
CA HIS A 59 8.33 1.37 -11.13
C HIS A 59 8.52 1.37 -9.61
N ALA A 60 9.39 0.52 -9.06
CA ALA A 60 9.72 0.53 -7.66
C ALA A 60 10.33 1.88 -7.26
N TYR A 61 11.31 2.37 -8.03
CA TYR A 61 11.97 3.66 -7.79
C TYR A 61 10.99 4.83 -7.90
N MET A 62 10.21 4.90 -8.99
CA MET A 62 9.23 5.97 -9.19
C MET A 62 8.15 5.97 -8.09
N THR A 63 7.66 4.79 -7.73
CA THR A 63 6.61 4.65 -6.69
C THR A 63 7.15 5.05 -5.32
N ALA A 64 8.37 4.61 -4.97
CA ALA A 64 9.01 5.01 -3.72
C ALA A 64 9.26 6.52 -3.67
N SER A 65 9.76 7.10 -4.77
CA SER A 65 10.00 8.54 -4.87
C SER A 65 8.71 9.35 -4.72
N ALA A 66 7.62 8.91 -5.38
CA ALA A 66 6.32 9.57 -5.27
C ALA A 66 5.75 9.46 -3.85
N ALA A 67 5.90 8.31 -3.20
CA ALA A 67 5.39 8.08 -1.84
C ALA A 67 6.18 8.83 -0.76
N LEU A 68 7.50 8.98 -0.94
CA LEU A 68 8.39 9.60 0.06
C LEU A 68 8.56 11.11 -0.13
N PHE A 69 8.61 11.57 -1.38
CA PHE A 69 8.98 12.94 -1.71
C PHE A 69 7.89 13.70 -2.49
N GLY A 70 6.81 13.03 -2.91
CA GLY A 70 5.79 13.62 -3.78
C GLY A 70 6.26 13.84 -5.22
N THR A 71 7.41 13.29 -5.61
CA THR A 71 8.02 13.46 -6.94
C THR A 71 8.21 12.12 -7.63
N GLN A 72 7.89 12.01 -8.92
CA GLN A 72 8.01 10.73 -9.66
C GLN A 72 9.43 10.45 -10.18
N TYR A 73 10.27 11.47 -10.36
CA TYR A 73 11.59 11.37 -11.00
C TYR A 73 12.78 11.75 -10.11
N GLY A 74 12.56 12.00 -8.83
CA GLY A 74 13.65 12.33 -7.89
C GLY A 74 14.24 13.74 -8.06
N GLU A 75 13.61 14.62 -8.84
CA GLU A 75 13.96 16.05 -8.83
C GLU A 75 13.25 16.72 -7.64
N ALA A 76 13.96 16.79 -6.51
CA ALA A 76 13.69 17.86 -5.56
C ALA A 76 13.92 19.18 -6.30
N ALA A 77 12.87 19.99 -6.44
CA ALA A 77 12.99 21.33 -6.97
C ALA A 77 13.88 22.15 -6.04
N GLU A 78 15.10 22.43 -6.47
CA GLU A 78 15.87 23.64 -6.14
C GLU A 78 16.30 24.32 -7.44
#